data_AF-A0A9D7M9J1-F1
#
_entry.id   AF-A0A9D7M9J1-F1
#
_cell.length_a   1.000
_cell.length_b   1.000
_cell.length_c   1.000
_cell.angle_alpha   90.00
_cell.angle_beta   90.00
_cell.angle_gamma   90.00
#
_symmetry.space_group_name_H-M   'P 1'
#
loop_
_entity.id
_entity.type
_entity.pdbx_description
1 polymer ?
#
loop_
_entity_poly.entity_id
_entity_poly.type
_entity_poly.pdbx_seq_one_letter_code
_entity_poly.pdbx_strand_id
1 'polypeptide(L)' 'MQRYVLLYQLKGKWVIKQTHWYLMNSVTNGEPIPQTEEGIIPSKMAKEISNQALLPLSYSAIASLLETILSRN' A
#
# COMPACT_ATOMS: atom_id res chain seq x y z
N MET A 1 16.03 -8.25 -1.75
CA MET A 1 15.24 -7.09 -1.27
C MET A 1 15.00 -6.16 -2.45
N GLN A 2 13.76 -6.00 -2.90
CA GLN A 2 13.43 -5.12 -4.04
C GLN A 2 13.28 -3.69 -3.51
N ARG A 3 14.01 -2.73 -4.10
CA ARG A 3 13.99 -1.33 -3.68
C ARG A 3 12.92 -0.58 -4.47
N TYR A 4 12.01 0.09 -3.77
CA TYR A 4 10.99 0.93 -4.39
C TYR A 4 11.31 2.40 -4.12
N VAL A 5 11.28 3.19 -5.18
CA VAL A 5 11.58 4.62 -5.14
C VAL A 5 10.36 5.37 -5.62
N LEU A 6 9.94 6.37 -4.85
CA LEU A 6 8.85 7.27 -5.22
C LEU A 6 9.42 8.65 -5.51
N LEU A 7 9.17 9.14 -6.72
CA LEU A 7 9.46 10.52 -7.12
C LEU A 7 8.16 11.33 -7.05
N TYR A 8 8.15 12.44 -6.32
CA TYR A 8 6.98 13.29 -6.18
C TYR A 8 7.40 14.76 -6.01
N GLN A 9 6.46 15.68 -6.26
CA GLN A 9 6.67 17.10 -5.99
C GLN A 9 6.21 17.46 -4.58
N LEU A 10 7.09 18.14 -3.85
CA LEU A 10 6.79 18.70 -2.55
C LEU A 10 7.23 20.17 -2.53
N LYS A 11 6.27 21.09 -2.35
CA LYS A 11 6.52 22.54 -2.32
C LYS A 11 7.33 23.04 -3.54
N GLY A 12 6.98 22.55 -4.74
CA GLY A 12 7.64 22.94 -5.99
C GLY A 12 9.02 22.31 -6.25
N LYS A 13 9.47 21.38 -5.41
CA LYS A 13 10.74 20.65 -5.60
C LYS A 13 10.48 19.17 -5.84
N TRP A 14 11.27 18.58 -6.73
CA TRP A 14 11.29 17.13 -6.90
C TRP A 14 11.99 16.47 -5.71
N VAL A 15 11.32 15.51 -5.09
CA VAL A 15 11.82 14.76 -3.94
C VAL A 15 11.80 13.28 -4.28
N ILE A 16 12.89 12.60 -3.94
CA ILE A 16 13.01 11.15 -4.02
C ILE A 16 12.86 10.59 -2.62
N LYS A 17 11.90 9.68 -2.44
CA LYS A 17 11.76 8.91 -1.20
C LYS A 17 12.08 7.44 -1.47
N GLN A 18 12.99 6.89 -0.66
CA GLN A 18 13.22 5.46 -0.60
C GLN A 18 12.20 4.81 0.33
N THR A 19 11.54 3.77 -0.15
CA THR A 19 10.53 3.04 0.59
C THR A 19 10.89 1.56 0.66
N HIS A 20 10.76 0.98 1.84
CA HIS A 20 10.94 -0.44 2.09
C HIS A 20 9.59 -1.05 2.47
N TRP A 21 9.23 -2.13 1.80
CA TRP A 21 7.98 -2.85 2.05
C TRP A 21 8.29 -4.18 2.70
N TYR A 22 7.46 -4.56 3.67
CA TYR A 22 7.56 -5.81 4.40
C TYR A 22 6.27 -6.60 4.24
N LEU A 23 6.39 -7.86 3.85
CA LEU A 23 5.28 -8.80 3.90
C LEU A 23 5.13 -9.28 5.34
N MET A 24 3.96 -9.04 5.93
CA MET A 24 3.65 -9.42 7.31
C MET A 24 2.53 -10.44 7.34
N ASN A 25 2.61 -11.38 8.28
CA ASN A 25 1.56 -12.35 8.57
C ASN A 25 0.98 -12.04 9.94
N SER A 26 -0.35 -12.10 10.07
CA SER A 26 -1.02 -12.04 11.37
C SER A 26 -1.77 -13.34 11.62
N VAL A 27 -1.83 -13.75 12.89
CA VAL A 27 -2.66 -14.87 13.35
C VAL A 27 -4.09 -14.42 13.70
N THR A 28 -4.35 -13.12 13.68
CA THR A 28 -5.66 -12.55 14.03
C THR A 28 -6.53 -12.44 12.79
N ASN A 29 -7.79 -12.86 12.89
CA ASN A 29 -8.82 -12.59 11.88
C ASN A 29 -9.66 -11.35 12.20
N GLY A 30 -9.15 -10.44 13.02
CA GLY A 30 -9.85 -9.21 13.40
C GLY A 30 -9.85 -8.18 12.27
N GLU A 31 -10.87 -7.34 12.25
CA GLU A 31 -10.93 -6.18 11.35
C GLU A 31 -9.87 -5.13 11.73
N PRO A 32 -9.30 -4.42 10.75
CA PRO A 32 -8.29 -3.42 11.02
C PRO A 32 -8.93 -2.21 11.71
N ILE A 33 -8.32 -1.78 12.82
CA ILE A 33 -8.76 -0.59 13.55
C ILE A 33 -8.16 0.65 12.86
N PRO A 34 -8.97 1.64 12.45
CA PRO A 34 -8.47 2.85 11.80
C PRO A 34 -7.68 3.75 12.77
N GLN A 35 -6.65 4.42 12.26
CA GLN A 35 -5.84 5.40 13.00
C GLN A 35 -6.44 6.81 12.82
N THR A 36 -7.56 7.07 13.49
CA THR A 36 -8.31 8.32 13.32
C THR A 36 -7.52 9.56 13.75
N GLU A 37 -6.63 9.43 14.73
CA GLU A 37 -5.71 10.50 15.16
C GLU A 37 -4.76 10.97 14.03
N GLU A 38 -4.45 10.09 13.08
CA GLU A 38 -3.61 10.36 11.91
C GLU A 38 -4.45 10.72 10.66
N GLY A 39 -5.77 10.87 10.81
CA GLY A 39 -6.70 11.15 9.72
C GLY A 39 -7.02 9.96 8.82
N ILE A 40 -6.67 8.73 9.24
CA ILE A 40 -7.04 7.50 8.53
C ILE A 40 -8.39 7.03 9.08
N ILE A 41 -9.47 7.29 8.34
CA ILE A 41 -10.85 7.18 8.83
C ILE A 41 -11.49 5.82 8.45
N PRO A 42 -11.42 5.35 7.19
CA PRO A 42 -11.77 3.97 6.87
C PRO A 42 -10.51 3.08 6.77
N SER A 43 -10.59 1.90 7.38
CA SER A 43 -9.65 0.80 7.15
C SER A 43 -10.44 -0.49 6.95
N LYS A 44 -10.06 -1.27 5.94
CA LYS A 44 -10.73 -2.53 5.58
C LYS A 44 -9.73 -3.56 5.07
N MET A 45 -10.02 -4.83 5.29
CA MET A 45 -9.28 -5.90 4.62
C MET A 45 -9.71 -6.07 3.17
N ALA A 46 -8.72 -6.09 2.28
CA ALA A 46 -8.93 -6.24 0.84
C ALA A 46 -9.50 -7.62 0.43
N LYS A 47 -9.69 -8.58 1.36
CA LYS A 47 -10.45 -9.81 1.06
C LYS A 47 -11.87 -9.51 0.55
N GLU A 48 -12.46 -8.40 0.98
CA GLU A 48 -13.82 -8.00 0.59
C GLU A 48 -13.87 -7.15 -0.69
N ILE A 49 -12.72 -6.67 -1.18
CA ILE A 49 -12.65 -5.76 -2.33
C ILE A 49 -11.79 -6.42 -3.40
N SER A 50 -12.38 -6.69 -4.56
CA SER A 50 -11.64 -7.21 -5.72
C SER A 50 -10.36 -6.39 -5.96
N ASN A 51 -9.22 -7.08 -6.06
CA ASN A 51 -7.93 -6.45 -6.35
C ASN A 51 -7.98 -5.55 -7.60
N GLN A 52 -8.79 -5.91 -8.59
CA GLN A 52 -8.98 -5.11 -9.81
C GLN A 52 -9.65 -3.75 -9.54
N ALA A 53 -10.47 -3.64 -8.49
CA ALA A 53 -11.07 -2.38 -8.08
C ALA A 53 -10.13 -1.49 -7.27
N LEU A 54 -9.12 -2.07 -6.60
CA LEU A 54 -8.16 -1.35 -5.77
C LEU A 54 -6.95 -0.81 -6.54
N LEU A 55 -6.52 -1.50 -7.59
CA LEU A 55 -5.35 -1.10 -8.38
C LEU A 55 -5.46 0.33 -8.95
N PRO A 56 -6.60 0.78 -9.53
CA PRO A 56 -6.72 2.14 -10.07
C PRO A 56 -6.72 3.23 -8.99
N LEU A 57 -7.08 2.89 -7.76
CA LEU A 57 -7.15 3.81 -6.61
C LEU A 57 -5.83 3.85 -5.83
N SER A 58 -4.88 2.97 -6.16
CA SER A 58 -3.62 2.84 -5.47
C SER A 58 -2.52 3.68 -6.13
N TYR A 59 -1.52 4.08 -5.34
CA TYR A 59 -0.29 4.62 -5.90
C TYR A 59 0.39 3.57 -6.79
N SER A 60 0.98 4.00 -7.91
CA SER A 60 1.62 3.11 -8.89
C SER A 60 2.64 2.16 -8.26
N ALA A 61 3.45 2.63 -7.30
CA ALA A 61 4.41 1.81 -6.59
C ALA A 61 3.75 0.67 -5.77
N ILE A 62 2.57 0.93 -5.20
CA ILE A 62 1.79 -0.07 -4.46
C ILE A 62 1.14 -1.06 -5.44
N ALA A 63 0.58 -0.57 -6.55
CA ALA A 63 0.01 -1.42 -7.58
C ALA A 63 1.04 -2.41 -8.14
N SER A 64 2.23 -1.94 -8.52
CA SER A 64 3.31 -2.81 -9.01
C SER A 64 3.82 -3.79 -7.95
N LEU A 65 3.85 -3.39 -6.67
CA LEU A 65 4.18 -4.28 -5.57
C LEU A 65 3.13 -5.39 -5.43
N LEU A 66 1.85 -5.05 -5.44
CA LEU A 66 0.75 -6.00 -5.33
C LEU A 66 0.75 -7.01 -6.48
N GLU A 67 0.93 -6.56 -7.72
CA GLU A 67 1.09 -7.45 -8.88
C GLU A 67 2.28 -8.41 -8.72
N THR A 68 3.40 -7.92 -8.20
CA THR A 68 4.59 -8.76 -7.95
C THR A 68 4.34 -9.82 -6.87
N ILE A 69 3.57 -9.49 -5.84
CA ILE A 69 3.24 -10.44 -4.76
C ILE A 69 2.21 -11.47 -5.25
N LEU A 70 1.19 -11.03 -5.97
CA LEU A 70 0.13 -11.89 -6.50
C LEU A 70 0.63 -12.86 -7.57
N SER A 71 1.58 -12.46 -8.41
CA SER A 71 2.17 -13.34 -9.45
C SER A 71 3.12 -14.41 -8.90
N ARG A 72 3.52 -14.31 -7.62
CA ARG A 72 4.42 -15.27 -6.96
C ARG A 72 3.71 -16.34 -6.14
N ASN A 73 2.40 -16.19 -5.92
CA ASN A 73 1.53 -17.18 -5.28
C ASN A 73 0.68 -17.88 -6.35
#